data_AF-A0A7D9KPI2-F1
#
_entry.id   AF-A0A7D9KPI2-F1
#
_cell.length_a   1.000
_cell.length_b   1.000
_cell.length_c   1.000
_cell.angle_alpha   90.00
_cell.angle_beta   90.00
_cell.angle_gamma   90.00
#
_symmetry.space_group_name_H-M   'P 1'
#
loop_
_entity.id
_entity.type
_entity.pdbx_description
1 polymer ?
#
loop_
_entity_poly.entity_id
_entity_poly.type
_entity_poly.pdbx_seq_one_letter_code
_entity_poly.pdbx_strand_id
1 'polypeptide(L)' 'MASQYIISPLTHIINECIAHNMFPFSWKIGRISPIPKISEPIENSDFRPVSVLPILSK' A
#
# COMPACT_ATOMS: atom_id res chain seq x y z
N MET A 1 -13.12 -16.15 -10.12
CA MET A 1 -12.92 -15.77 -11.53
C MET A 1 -11.77 -14.78 -11.75
N ALA A 2 -11.54 -13.76 -10.91
CA ALA A 2 -10.36 -12.88 -11.08
C ALA A 2 -9.03 -13.55 -10.70
N SER A 3 -9.02 -14.40 -9.68
CA SER A 3 -7.81 -15.07 -9.17
C SER A 3 -7.05 -15.87 -10.23
N GLN A 4 -7.77 -16.58 -11.10
CA GLN A 4 -7.16 -17.43 -12.15
C GLN A 4 -6.32 -16.65 -13.15
N TYR A 5 -6.60 -15.36 -13.36
CA TYR A 5 -5.86 -14.51 -14.29
C TYR A 5 -4.70 -13.77 -13.62
N ILE A 6 -4.75 -13.60 -12.29
CA ILE A 6 -3.77 -12.80 -11.55
C ILE A 6 -2.68 -13.70 -10.91
N ILE A 7 -3.00 -14.96 -10.61
CA ILE A 7 -2.09 -15.86 -9.88
C ILE A 7 -0.74 -16.06 -10.59
N SER A 8 -0.75 -16.31 -11.90
CA SER A 8 0.46 -16.54 -12.68
C SER A 8 1.36 -15.29 -12.76
N PRO A 9 0.87 -14.11 -13.23
CA PRO A 9 1.71 -12.93 -13.30
C PRO A 9 2.17 -12.44 -11.92
N LEU A 10 1.32 -12.51 -10.89
CA LEU A 10 1.70 -12.11 -9.54
C LEU A 10 2.81 -13.00 -8.97
N THR A 11 2.69 -14.32 -9.14
CA THR A 11 3.73 -15.28 -8.72
C THR A 11 5.05 -14.98 -9.41
N HIS A 12 5.04 -14.70 -10.71
CA HIS A 12 6.25 -14.34 -11.45
C HIS A 12 6.90 -13.08 -10.88
N ILE A 13 6.13 -11.99 -10.68
CA ILE A 13 6.65 -10.73 -10.12
C ILE A 13 7.26 -10.95 -8.73
N ILE A 14 6.61 -11.73 -7.86
CA ILE A 14 7.11 -12.02 -6.51
C ILE A 14 8.43 -12.80 -6.58
N ASN A 15 8.52 -13.83 -7.43
CA ASN A 15 9.75 -14.61 -7.59
C ASN A 15 10.90 -13.76 -8.12
N GLU A 16 10.64 -12.85 -9.06
CA GLU A 16 11.63 -11.89 -9.55
C GLU A 16 12.13 -10.96 -8.43
N CYS A 17 11.22 -10.50 -7.55
CA CYS A 17 11.59 -9.66 -6.42
C CYS A 17 12.54 -10.39 -5.45
N ILE A 18 12.27 -11.68 -5.19
CA ILE A 18 13.09 -12.52 -4.31
C ILE A 18 14.46 -12.79 -4.96
N ALA A 19 14.49 -13.18 -6.23
CA ALA A 19 15.72 -13.50 -6.94
C ALA A 19 16.69 -12.31 -6.99
N HIS A 20 16.16 -11.10 -7.15
CA HIS A 20 16.96 -9.88 -7.29
C HIS A 20 17.06 -9.05 -6.01
N ASN A 21 16.38 -9.44 -4.93
CA ASN A 21 16.23 -8.63 -3.71
C ASN A 21 15.74 -7.19 -3.97
N MET A 22 14.88 -7.03 -4.97
CA MET A 22 14.38 -5.72 -5.40
C MET A 22 12.86 -5.73 -5.52
N PHE A 23 12.22 -4.70 -4.98
CA PHE A 23 10.77 -4.51 -5.09
C PHE A 23 10.44 -3.30 -5.97
N PRO A 24 9.33 -3.33 -6.73
CA PRO A 24 8.85 -2.19 -7.48
C PRO A 24 8.77 -0.94 -6.61
N PHE A 25 9.25 0.20 -7.14
CA PHE A 25 9.26 1.46 -6.39
C PHE A 25 7.86 1.86 -5.94
N SER A 26 6.85 1.64 -6.79
CA SER A 26 5.44 1.93 -6.49
C SER A 26 4.90 1.18 -5.27
N TRP A 27 5.42 -0.01 -4.96
CA TRP A 27 5.01 -0.79 -3.79
C TRP A 27 5.54 -0.15 -2.50
N LYS A 28 6.64 0.60 -2.56
CA LYS A 28 7.25 1.27 -1.41
C LYS A 28 6.56 2.61 -1.06
N ILE A 29 5.62 3.07 -1.88
CA ILE A 29 4.94 4.35 -1.69
C ILE A 29 3.63 4.14 -0.92
N GLY A 30 3.53 4.70 0.28
CA GLY A 30 2.28 4.78 1.03
C GLY A 30 1.51 6.08 0.74
N ARG A 31 0.17 6.01 0.73
CA ARG A 31 -0.68 7.20 0.65
C ARG A 31 -1.02 7.68 2.06
N ILE A 32 -0.69 8.93 2.38
CA ILE A 32 -1.12 9.54 3.65
C ILE A 32 -2.59 9.94 3.56
N SER A 33 -3.40 9.40 4.46
CA SER A 33 -4.81 9.75 4.63
C SER A 33 -5.00 10.39 6.01
N PRO A 34 -5.42 11.66 6.08
CA PRO A 34 -5.77 12.28 7.34
C PRO A 34 -7.09 11.68 7.86
N ILE A 35 -7.12 11.26 9.12
CA ILE A 35 -8.33 10.75 9.77
C ILE A 35 -8.68 11.66 10.96
N PRO A 36 -9.92 12.14 11.08
CA PRO A 36 -10.35 12.95 12.23
C PRO A 36 -10.10 12.25 13.57
N LYS A 37 -9.57 12.98 14.55
CA LYS A 37 -9.50 12.57 15.96
C LYS A 37 -10.75 12.99 16.73
N ILE A 38 -11.37 14.08 16.32
CA ILE A 38 -12.55 14.70 16.93
C ILE A 38 -13.70 14.81 15.91
N SER A 39 -14.91 15.10 16.37
CA SER A 39 -16.12 15.16 15.55
C SER A 39 -16.11 16.30 14.53
N GLU A 40 -15.53 17.45 14.90
CA GLU A 40 -15.50 18.66 14.07
C GLU A 40 -14.06 19.18 13.96
N PRO A 41 -13.23 18.54 13.11
CA PRO A 41 -11.83 18.93 12.96
C PRO A 41 -11.70 20.21 12.12
N ILE A 42 -10.91 21.17 12.61
CA ILE A 42 -10.68 22.46 11.93
C ILE A 42 -9.20 22.64 11.63
N GLU A 43 -8.33 22.25 12.57
CA GLU A 43 -6.88 22.40 12.43
C GLU A 43 -6.21 21.10 11.98
N ASN A 44 -5.02 21.20 11.39
CA ASN A 44 -4.25 20.02 10.96
C ASN A 44 -3.93 19.06 12.14
N SER A 45 -3.79 19.60 13.35
CA SER A 45 -3.57 18.87 14.61
C SER A 45 -4.74 17.94 14.97
N ASP A 46 -5.96 18.26 14.53
CA ASP A 46 -7.18 17.47 14.77
C ASP A 46 -7.23 16.19 13.94
N PHE A 47 -6.34 16.03 12.96
CA PHE A 47 -6.20 14.83 12.16
C PHE A 47 -5.02 13.98 12.64
N ARG A 48 -5.16 12.67 12.53
CA ARG A 48 -4.03 11.74 12.58
C ARG A 48 -3.65 11.35 11.14
N PRO A 49 -2.37 11.45 10.74
CA PRO A 49 -1.96 10.90 9.46
C PRO A 49 -1.91 9.37 9.56
N VAL A 50 -2.58 8.68 8.65
CA VAL A 50 -2.47 7.22 8.48
C VAL A 50 -1.81 6.94 7.15
N SER A 51 -0.71 6.17 7.15
CA SER A 51 -0.11 5.68 5.92
C SER A 51 -0.86 4.44 5.44
N VAL A 52 -1.57 4.57 4.33
CA VAL A 52 -2.22 3.47 3.63
C VAL A 52 -1.21 2.87 2.66
N LEU A 53 -0.66 1.70 3.02
CA LEU A 53 0.31 0.99 2.21
C LEU A 53 -0.37 0.22 1.06
N PRO A 54 0.31 0.04 -0.08
CA PRO A 54 -0.11 -0.89 -1.12
C PRO A 54 -0.31 -2.30 -0.54
N ILE A 55 -1.30 -3.04 -1.04
CA ILE A 55 -1.65 -4.38 -0.53
C ILE A 55 -0.46 -5.36 -0.56
N LEU A 56 0.46 -5.17 -1.51
CA LEU A 56 1.64 -6.01 -1.72
C LEU A 56 2.82 -5.63 -0.80
N SER A 57 2.65 -4.60 0.02
CA SER A 57 3.66 -4.08 0.96
C SER A 57 3.17 -4.04 2.40
N LYS A 58 2.08 -4.75 2.69
CA LYS A 58 1.46 -4.82 4.00
C LYS A 58 1.91 -6.05 4.76
#